data_AF-A0A843HC32-F1
#
_entry.id   AF-A0A843HC32-F1
#
_cell.length_a   1.000
_cell.length_b   1.000
_cell.length_c   1.000
_cell.angle_alpha   90.00
_cell.angle_beta   90.00
_cell.angle_gamma   90.00
#
_symmetry.space_group_name_H-M   'P 1'
#
loop_
_entity.id
_entity.type
_entity.pdbx_description
1 polymer ?
#
loop_
_entity_poly.entity_id
_entity_poly.type
_entity_poly.pdbx_seq_one_letter_code
_entity_poly.pdbx_strand_id
1 'polypeptide(L)'
;MLYLDAVEQWGKLNDEQAGKVIKALLQYGKSGKTPELNDKVVDIAFSFFAAQIDRDGEKWAQKCKRNAENYQRRKENSAHFSTIQHNSAIDTDTDTDT
;
A
#
# COMPACT_ATOMS: atom_id res chain seq x y z
N MET A 1 10.56 -4.33 2.09
CA MET A 1 10.87 -5.67 2.63
C MET A 1 11.55 -6.42 1.49
N LEU A 2 12.79 -6.87 1.68
CA LEU A 2 13.51 -7.63 0.66
C LEU A 2 13.00 -9.08 0.70
N TYR A 3 12.68 -9.65 -0.45
CA TYR A 3 12.10 -10.99 -0.63
C TYR A 3 13.13 -12.12 -0.44
N LEU A 4 13.80 -12.15 0.70
CA LEU A 4 14.81 -13.17 1.00
C LEU A 4 14.18 -14.55 1.20
N ASP A 5 12.95 -14.61 1.71
CA ASP A 5 12.19 -15.85 1.90
C ASP A 5 11.84 -16.54 0.56
N ALA A 6 11.84 -15.78 -0.54
CA ALA A 6 11.57 -16.32 -1.86
C ALA A 6 12.79 -17.01 -2.48
N VAL A 7 14.00 -16.76 -1.98
CA VAL A 7 15.25 -17.27 -2.59
C VAL A 7 15.28 -18.79 -2.64
N GLU A 8 14.80 -19.47 -1.59
CA GLU A 8 14.71 -20.93 -1.57
C GLU A 8 13.72 -21.49 -2.60
N GLN A 9 12.65 -20.73 -2.90
CA GLN A 9 11.63 -21.12 -3.87
C GLN A 9 12.16 -20.90 -5.30
N TRP A 10 12.89 -19.80 -5.52
CA TRP A 10 13.60 -19.55 -6.77
C TRP A 10 14.68 -20.60 -7.03
N GLY A 11 15.37 -21.09 -6.01
CA GLY A 11 16.36 -22.17 -6.13
C GLY A 11 15.80 -23.53 -6.54
N LYS A 12 14.47 -23.71 -6.51
CA LYS A 12 13.79 -24.95 -6.97
C LYS A 12 13.41 -24.91 -8.45
N LEU A 13 13.49 -23.74 -9.07
CA LEU A 13 13.20 -23.54 -10.49
C LEU A 13 14.51 -23.63 -11.27
N ASN A 14 14.47 -24.21 -12.48
CA ASN A 14 15.58 -24.03 -13.41
C ASN A 14 15.53 -22.60 -14.01
N ASP A 15 16.63 -22.16 -14.62
CA ASP A 15 16.73 -20.80 -15.16
C ASP A 15 15.67 -20.49 -16.25
N GLU A 16 15.29 -21.47 -17.06
CA GLU A 16 14.23 -21.31 -18.07
C GLU A 16 12.84 -21.12 -17.43
N GLN A 17 12.54 -21.88 -16.38
CA GLN A 17 11.30 -21.80 -15.62
C GLN A 17 11.25 -20.48 -14.87
N ALA A 18 12.34 -20.10 -14.20
CA ALA A 18 12.45 -18.81 -13.53
C ALA A 18 12.23 -17.65 -14.52
N GLY A 19 12.86 -17.71 -15.70
CA GLY A 19 12.66 -16.73 -16.77
C GLY A 19 11.22 -16.65 -17.25
N LYS A 20 10.52 -17.79 -17.38
CA LYS A 20 9.09 -17.82 -17.74
C LYS A 20 8.21 -17.20 -16.64
N VAL A 21 8.46 -17.54 -15.37
CA VAL A 21 7.73 -16.97 -14.22
C VAL A 21 7.91 -15.45 -14.18
N ILE A 22 9.14 -14.95 -14.32
CA ILE A 22 9.43 -13.50 -14.29
C ILE A 22 8.67 -12.78 -15.41
N LYS A 23 8.73 -13.28 -16.65
CA LYS A 23 7.99 -12.68 -17.78
C LYS A 23 6.48 -12.68 -17.54
N ALA A 24 5.94 -13.77 -16.98
CA ALA A 24 4.54 -13.88 -16.62
C ALA A 24 4.14 -12.84 -15.55
N LEU A 25 4.93 -12.68 -14.49
CA LEU A 25 4.69 -11.68 -13.45
C LEU A 25 4.75 -10.24 -13.97
N LEU A 26 5.66 -9.94 -14.90
CA LEU A 26 5.73 -8.62 -15.53
C LEU A 26 4.50 -8.32 -16.40
N GLN A 27 4.02 -9.30 -17.16
CA GLN A 27 2.77 -9.16 -17.92
C GLN A 27 1.56 -9.01 -17.01
N TYR A 28 1.52 -9.77 -15.92
CA TYR A 28 0.48 -9.68 -14.90
C TYR A 28 0.45 -8.28 -14.28
N GLY A 29 1.59 -7.75 -13.82
CA GLY A 29 1.67 -6.41 -13.24
C GLY A 29 1.27 -5.29 -14.21
N LYS A 30 1.53 -5.46 -15.53
CA LYS A 30 1.16 -4.46 -16.54
C LYS A 30 -0.32 -4.50 -16.93
N SER A 31 -0.89 -5.70 -17.07
CA SER A 31 -2.21 -5.89 -17.69
C SER A 31 -3.30 -6.38 -16.74
N GLY A 32 -2.93 -6.88 -15.56
CA GLY A 32 -3.81 -7.57 -14.62
C GLY A 32 -4.27 -8.95 -15.08
N LYS A 33 -3.77 -9.45 -16.22
CA LYS A 33 -4.19 -10.74 -16.79
C LYS A 33 -3.22 -11.85 -16.44
N THR A 34 -3.77 -13.00 -16.04
CA THR A 34 -3.02 -14.24 -15.85
C THR A 34 -2.62 -14.80 -17.22
N PRO A 35 -1.33 -14.98 -17.51
CA PRO A 35 -0.87 -15.60 -18.75
C PRO A 35 -1.19 -17.10 -18.73
N GLU A 36 -1.51 -17.68 -19.89
CA GLU A 36 -1.64 -19.14 -20.03
C GLU A 36 -0.26 -19.78 -19.98
N LEU A 37 -0.03 -20.61 -18.97
CA LEU A 37 1.23 -21.30 -18.72
C LEU A 37 1.02 -22.80 -18.97
N ASN A 38 1.72 -23.35 -19.96
CA ASN A 38 1.64 -24.77 -20.30
C ASN A 38 2.43 -25.67 -19.34
N ASP A 39 3.40 -25.10 -18.61
CA ASP A 39 4.21 -25.81 -17.64
C ASP A 39 3.60 -25.65 -16.24
N LYS A 40 3.16 -26.77 -15.66
CA LYS A 40 2.53 -26.80 -14.33
C LYS A 40 3.43 -26.27 -13.22
N VAL A 41 4.75 -26.44 -13.32
CA VAL A 41 5.69 -25.93 -12.31
C VAL A 41 5.74 -24.41 -12.37
N VAL A 42 5.79 -23.86 -13.58
CA VAL A 42 5.78 -22.41 -13.83
C VAL A 42 4.45 -21.80 -13.39
N ASP A 43 3.33 -22.47 -13.63
CA ASP A 43 1.99 -22.03 -13.23
C ASP A 43 1.81 -21.96 -11.70
N ILE A 44 2.26 -23.00 -10.99
CA ILE A 44 2.23 -23.03 -9.52
C ILE A 44 3.14 -21.94 -8.95
N ALA A 45 4.36 -21.78 -9.48
CA ALA A 45 5.28 -20.75 -9.03
C ALA A 45 4.72 -19.34 -9.29
N PHE A 46 4.16 -19.11 -10.48
CA PHE A 46 3.49 -17.87 -10.83
C PHE A 46 2.35 -17.55 -9.85
N SER A 47 1.46 -18.50 -9.57
CA SER A 47 0.33 -18.32 -8.66
C SER A 47 0.78 -17.94 -7.25
N PHE A 48 1.88 -18.55 -6.77
CA PHE A 48 2.45 -18.23 -5.47
C PHE A 48 2.97 -16.79 -5.41
N PHE A 49 3.74 -16.37 -6.43
CA PHE A 49 4.28 -15.01 -6.48
C PHE A 49 3.20 -13.95 -6.73
N ALA A 50 2.21 -14.24 -7.57
CA ALA A 50 1.06 -13.36 -7.80
C ALA A 50 0.31 -13.10 -6.48
N ALA A 51 0.00 -14.15 -5.71
CA ALA A 51 -0.64 -14.00 -4.40
C ALA A 51 0.22 -13.20 -3.40
N GLN A 52 1.55 -13.26 -3.51
CA GLN A 52 2.43 -12.44 -2.69
C GLN A 52 2.40 -10.97 -3.09
N ILE A 53 2.45 -10.68 -4.39
CA ILE A 53 2.32 -9.32 -4.94
C ILE A 53 0.98 -8.71 -4.53
N ASP A 54 -0.12 -9.45 -4.65
CA ASP A 54 -1.46 -8.97 -4.30
C ASP A 54 -1.57 -8.61 -2.82
N ARG A 55 -1.06 -9.49 -1.93
CA ARG A 55 -1.03 -9.22 -0.48
C ARG A 55 -0.23 -7.98 -0.14
N ASP A 56 0.89 -7.77 -0.81
CA ASP A 56 1.73 -6.59 -0.59
C ASP A 56 1.07 -5.32 -1.15
N GLY A 57 0.43 -5.42 -2.31
CA GLY A 57 -0.37 -4.35 -2.91
C GLY A 57 -1.51 -3.91 -1.99
N GLU A 58 -2.24 -4.86 -1.41
CA GLU A 58 -3.33 -4.59 -0.46
C GLU A 58 -2.81 -3.95 0.82
N LYS A 59 -1.74 -4.50 1.42
CA LYS A 59 -1.09 -3.90 2.60
C LYS A 59 -0.63 -2.47 2.33
N TRP A 60 -0.07 -2.22 1.15
CA TRP A 60 0.34 -0.89 0.75
C TRP A 60 -0.85 0.06 0.59
N ALA A 61 -1.92 -0.37 -0.08
CA ALA A 61 -3.14 0.40 -0.24
C ALA A 61 -3.77 0.77 1.12
N GLN A 62 -3.85 -0.19 2.05
CA GLN A 62 -4.33 0.05 3.41
C GLN A 62 -3.46 1.04 4.18
N LYS A 63 -2.14 0.96 4.03
CA LYS A 63 -1.21 1.92 4.64
C LYS A 63 -1.44 3.33 4.10
N CYS A 64 -1.62 3.47 2.78
CA CYS A 64 -1.95 4.75 2.15
C CYS A 64 -3.28 5.32 2.67
N LYS A 65 -4.34 4.50 2.73
CA LYS A 65 -5.65 4.90 3.26
C LYS A 65 -5.55 5.39 4.71
N ARG A 66 -4.88 4.63 5.58
CA ARG A 66 -4.72 5.00 6.99
C ARG A 66 -3.90 6.27 7.15
N ASN A 67 -2.89 6.48 6.30
CA ASN A 67 -2.11 7.71 6.33
C ASN A 67 -2.94 8.93 5.88
N ALA A 68 -3.80 8.76 4.87
CA ALA A 68 -4.72 9.80 4.43
C ALA A 68 -5.74 10.16 5.54
N GLU A 69 -6.35 9.17 6.19
CA GLU A 69 -7.26 9.38 7.32
C GLU A 69 -6.56 10.10 8.49
N ASN A 70 -5.33 9.70 8.82
CA ASN A 70 -4.54 10.37 9.85
C ASN A 70 -4.24 11.82 9.51
N TYR A 71 -3.96 12.13 8.25
CA TYR A 71 -3.74 13.49 7.78
C TYR A 71 -5.01 14.34 7.88
N GLN A 72 -6.16 13.81 7.44
CA GLN A 72 -7.45 14.52 7.55
C GLN A 72 -7.80 14.81 9.01
N ARG A 73 -7.67 13.80 9.90
CA ARG A 73 -7.90 13.98 11.33
C ARG A 73 -6.99 15.04 11.95
N ARG A 74 -5.71 15.12 11.51
CA ARG A 74 -4.80 16.19 11.95
C ARG A 74 -5.27 17.57 11.49
N LYS A 75 -5.73 17.69 10.24
CA LYS A 75 -6.27 18.96 9.73
C LYS A 75 -7.52 19.41 10.50
N GLU A 76 -8.45 18.49 10.75
CA GLU A 76 -9.67 18.77 11.51
C GLU A 76 -9.35 19.21 12.94
N ASN A 77 -8.45 18.51 13.63
CA ASN A 77 -8.04 18.88 14.99
C ASN A 77 -7.33 20.24 15.03
N SER A 78 -6.47 20.55 14.05
CA SER A 78 -5.82 21.86 13.95
C SER A 78 -6.82 22.98 13.66
N ALA A 79 -7.82 22.73 12.80
CA ALA A 79 -8.89 23.70 12.54
C ALA A 79 -9.75 23.94 13.78
N HIS A 80 -10.09 22.88 14.52
CA HIS A 80 -10.84 22.98 15.77
C HIS A 80 -10.04 23.75 16.84
N PHE A 81 -8.73 23.54 16.93
CA PHE A 81 -7.86 24.28 17.84
C PHE A 81 -7.76 25.77 17.47
N SER A 82 -7.63 26.10 16.18
CA SER A 82 -7.63 27.50 15.73
C SER A 82 -8.96 28.22 15.98
N THR A 83 -10.09 27.52 15.84
CA THR A 83 -11.42 28.09 16.11
C THR A 83 -11.64 28.36 17.60
N ILE A 84 -11.17 27.47 18.49
CA ILE A 84 -11.25 27.70 19.94
C ILE A 84 -10.42 28.93 20.33
N GLN A 85 -9.17 29.05 19.86
CA GLN A 85 -8.33 30.20 20.19
C GLN A 85 -8.89 31.54 19.70
N HIS A 86 -9.54 31.56 18.52
CA HIS A 86 -10.16 32.79 18.00
C HIS A 86 -11.37 33.23 18.82
N ASN A 87 -12.20 32.29 19.29
CA ASN A 87 -13.36 32.64 20.13
C ASN A 87 -12.96 33.05 21.56
N SER A 88 -11.92 32.44 22.14
CA SER A 88 -11.41 32.85 23.46
C SER A 88 -10.78 34.25 23.47
N ALA A 89 -10.37 34.78 22.31
CA ALA A 89 -9.85 36.15 22.18
C ALA A 89 -10.96 37.20 21.94
N ILE A 90 -12.17 36.78 21.57
CA ILE A 90 -13.33 37.68 21.39
C ILE A 90 -14.05 37.91 22.74
N ASP A 91 -14.04 36.94 23.65
CA ASP A 91 -14.72 37.01 24.95
C ASP A 91 -13.93 37.74 26.06
N THR A 92 -12.79 38.37 25.74
CA THR A 92 -11.97 39.08 26.75
C THR A 92 -12.11 40.61 26.75
N ASP A 93 -12.89 41.21 25.84
CA ASP A 93 -13.09 42.68 25.79
C ASP A 93 -14.58 43.05 25.76
N THR A 94 -15.26 42.92 26.90
CA THR A 94 -16.45 43.74 27.22
C THR A 94 -16.50 44.01 28.71
N ASP A 95 -15.47 44.69 29.22
CA ASP A 95 -15.54 45.48 30.45
C ASP A 95 -14.46 46.56 30.34
N THR A 96 -14.83 47.72 29.80
CA THR A 96 -14.11 48.96 30.07
C THR A 96 -15.15 50.03 30.35
N ASP A 97 -15.20 50.41 31.62
CA ASP A 97 -16.08 51.41 32.21
C ASP A 97 -16.12 52.72 31.42
N THR A 98 -17.32 53.26 31.17
CA THR A 98 -17.57 54.71 31.13
C THR A 98 -19.02 55.00 31.51
#